data_AF-A0A3R6ZGI7-F1
#
_entry.id   AF-A0A3R6ZGI7-F1
#
_cell.length_a   1.000
_cell.length_b   1.000
_cell.length_c   1.000
_cell.angle_alpha   90.00
_cell.angle_beta   90.00
_cell.angle_gamma   90.00
#
_symmetry.space_group_name_H-M   'P 1'
#
loop_
_entity.id
_entity.type
_entity.pdbx_description
1 polymer ?
#
loop_
_entity_poly.entity_id
_entity_poly.type
_entity_poly.pdbx_seq_one_letter_code
_entity_poly.pdbx_strand_id
1 'polypeptide(L)'
;MISDMGIANVRQSVLGGSNILTVSRNIESSPHNILHNTLNGPMANAQISPMDPIFFMHHNTIDLLHTIYYHCKVEPANLSDLQQQNDVRSFQGCSTSNGETVGPTSSLRMRLVVLDQAIEVANDHLVGSFFNDLPTQYYKLTDARQLGYSFVVKGLLGDLYTTCGSSRGSTRRLNSDQNVSHANVTIDHVVEPVVLAEDKNVLAFEDAVLAQADSQGLATDEAYLEVQKMNLLLQENCLPGSVADFTPEFKAEWHITGSSKSFALLQDIKSGANPVRIEHWQDILAQYFHCRGDVKEVA
;
A
#
# COMPACT_ATOMS: atom_id res chain seq x y z
N MET A 1 -5.57 -9.56 14.34
CA MET A 1 -5.17 -9.08 13.00
C MET A 1 -4.67 -7.66 13.17
N ILE A 2 -3.76 -7.18 12.33
CA ILE A 2 -3.23 -5.82 12.45
C ILE A 2 -4.12 -4.91 11.59
N SER A 3 -4.85 -3.97 12.20
CA SER A 3 -5.88 -3.16 11.52
C SER A 3 -5.37 -2.54 10.23
N ASP A 4 -4.19 -1.93 10.28
CA ASP A 4 -3.53 -1.23 9.18
C ASP A 4 -3.15 -2.12 7.99
N MET A 5 -3.12 -3.45 8.16
CA MET A 5 -2.89 -4.40 7.07
C MET A 5 -4.19 -4.91 6.42
N GLY A 6 -5.36 -4.53 6.95
CA GLY A 6 -6.64 -4.90 6.36
C GLY A 6 -6.85 -4.25 4.98
N ILE A 7 -7.57 -4.94 4.09
CA ILE A 7 -7.74 -4.51 2.69
C ILE A 7 -8.29 -3.08 2.55
N ALA A 8 -9.19 -2.64 3.44
CA ALA A 8 -9.75 -1.29 3.40
C ALA A 8 -8.68 -0.21 3.66
N ASN A 9 -7.78 -0.46 4.61
CA ASN A 9 -6.64 0.43 4.88
C ASN A 9 -5.65 0.43 3.71
N VAL A 10 -5.33 -0.77 3.18
CA VAL A 10 -4.44 -0.91 2.01
C VAL A 10 -5.01 -0.18 0.80
N ARG A 11 -6.31 -0.34 0.51
CA ARG A 11 -7.01 0.38 -0.57
C ARG A 11 -6.83 1.89 -0.41
N GLN A 12 -7.06 2.43 0.78
CA GLN A 12 -6.94 3.87 1.01
C GLN A 12 -5.49 4.35 0.88
N SER A 13 -4.52 3.55 1.33
CA SER A 13 -3.11 3.90 1.19
C SER A 13 -2.66 3.93 -0.28
N VAL A 14 -3.14 2.98 -1.09
CA VAL A 14 -2.77 2.83 -2.51
C VAL A 14 -3.54 3.79 -3.41
N LEU A 15 -4.86 3.95 -3.21
CA LEU A 15 -5.74 4.68 -4.14
C LEU A 15 -6.14 6.08 -3.67
N GLY A 16 -5.97 6.40 -2.39
CA GLY A 16 -6.41 7.67 -1.79
C GLY A 16 -5.51 8.87 -2.08
N GLY A 17 -4.30 8.66 -2.63
CA GLY A 17 -3.39 9.74 -3.02
C GLY A 17 -3.52 10.15 -4.49
N SER A 18 -3.35 11.44 -4.77
CA SER A 18 -3.40 11.99 -6.14
C SER A 18 -2.05 12.02 -6.86
N ASN A 19 -0.95 11.78 -6.14
CA ASN A 19 0.43 11.83 -6.63
C ASN A 19 1.28 10.76 -5.91
N ILE A 20 2.43 10.42 -6.49
CA ILE A 20 3.29 9.35 -5.96
C ILE A 20 3.81 9.67 -4.56
N LEU A 21 4.12 10.93 -4.24
CA LEU A 21 4.61 11.31 -2.92
C LEU A 21 3.58 11.01 -1.82
N THR A 22 2.32 11.36 -2.04
CA THR A 22 1.23 11.08 -1.11
C THR A 22 1.03 9.57 -0.98
N VAL A 23 1.06 8.82 -2.08
CA VAL A 23 0.88 7.35 -2.05
C VAL A 23 2.05 6.64 -1.36
N SER A 24 3.29 7.01 -1.66
CA SER A 24 4.48 6.45 -0.99
C SER A 24 4.43 6.70 0.52
N ARG A 25 4.12 7.93 0.96
CA ARG A 25 3.94 8.22 2.40
C ARG A 25 2.80 7.43 3.02
N ASN A 26 1.73 7.24 2.24
CA ASN A 26 0.58 6.50 2.70
C ASN A 26 0.92 5.03 2.94
N ILE A 27 1.61 4.39 2.01
CA ILE A 27 2.07 3.00 2.09
C ILE A 27 3.15 2.84 3.17
N GLU A 28 4.10 3.78 3.24
CA GLU A 28 5.17 3.84 4.25
C GLU A 28 4.59 3.87 5.67
N SER A 29 3.65 4.78 5.93
CA SER A 29 3.00 4.86 7.25
C SER A 29 2.09 3.66 7.56
N SER A 30 1.43 3.08 6.56
CA SER A 30 0.50 1.96 6.71
C SER A 30 0.27 1.29 5.34
N PRO A 31 0.71 0.04 5.12
CA PRO A 31 1.06 -0.95 6.14
C PRO A 31 2.56 -1.07 6.50
N HIS A 32 3.50 -0.39 5.83
CA HIS A 32 4.93 -0.66 5.96
C HIS A 32 5.48 -0.52 7.39
N ASN A 33 5.42 0.68 7.97
CA ASN A 33 5.92 0.94 9.32
C ASN A 33 5.19 0.09 10.38
N ILE A 34 3.94 -0.27 10.11
CA ILE A 34 3.15 -1.11 11.00
C ILE A 34 3.70 -2.52 11.08
N LEU A 35 4.09 -3.13 9.95
CA LEU A 35 4.67 -4.46 9.97
C LEU A 35 6.05 -4.45 10.65
N HIS A 36 6.89 -3.46 10.34
CA HIS A 36 8.16 -3.25 11.03
C HIS A 36 7.98 -3.14 12.56
N ASN A 37 7.03 -2.31 13.02
CA ASN A 37 6.70 -2.17 14.44
C ASN A 37 6.18 -3.48 15.05
N THR A 38 5.32 -4.20 14.32
CA THR A 38 4.69 -5.42 14.85
C THR A 38 5.67 -6.58 14.99
N LEU A 39 6.57 -6.74 14.02
CA LEU A 39 7.60 -7.78 14.07
C LEU A 39 8.69 -7.47 15.11
N ASN A 40 8.89 -6.19 15.42
CA ASN A 40 9.80 -5.71 16.45
C ASN A 40 11.26 -6.21 16.24
N GLY A 41 12.12 -6.11 17.26
CA GLY A 41 13.49 -6.63 17.19
C GLY A 41 14.28 -6.00 16.03
N PRO A 42 14.99 -6.81 15.21
CA PRO A 42 15.66 -6.29 14.02
C PRO A 42 14.70 -5.56 13.07
N MET A 43 13.48 -6.06 12.88
CA MET A 43 12.49 -5.43 12.02
C MET A 43 12.02 -4.06 12.54
N ALA A 44 12.11 -3.77 13.84
CA ALA A 44 11.81 -2.44 14.35
C ALA A 44 12.98 -1.46 14.28
N ASN A 45 14.16 -1.87 13.81
CA ASN A 45 15.31 -0.98 13.67
C ASN A 45 15.63 -0.77 12.18
N ALA A 46 15.60 0.48 11.73
CA ALA A 46 15.74 0.80 10.32
C ALA A 46 17.15 0.47 9.77
N GLN A 47 18.17 0.46 10.63
CA GLN A 47 19.55 0.19 10.21
C GLN A 47 19.88 -1.31 10.08
N ILE A 48 19.17 -2.18 10.80
CA ILE A 48 19.44 -3.63 10.80
C ILE A 48 18.27 -4.49 10.33
N SER A 49 17.10 -3.91 10.04
CA SER A 49 15.93 -4.66 9.54
C SER A 49 16.23 -5.56 8.34
N PRO A 50 17.12 -5.21 7.37
CA PRO A 50 17.45 -6.11 6.27
C PRO A 50 18.19 -7.40 6.68
N MET A 51 18.63 -7.52 7.93
CA MET A 51 19.27 -8.73 8.46
C MET A 51 18.25 -9.84 8.76
N ASP A 52 16.97 -9.52 8.89
CA ASP A 52 15.89 -10.50 9.02
C ASP A 52 15.35 -10.85 7.62
N PRO A 53 15.38 -12.12 7.18
CA PRO A 53 14.87 -12.51 5.87
C PRO A 53 13.41 -12.09 5.58
N ILE A 54 12.57 -11.90 6.61
CA ILE A 54 11.19 -11.43 6.43
C ILE A 54 11.13 -10.02 5.82
N PHE A 55 12.20 -9.21 5.97
CA PHE A 55 12.35 -7.90 5.36
C PHE A 55 12.07 -7.95 3.86
N PHE A 56 12.67 -8.91 3.15
CA PHE A 56 12.54 -8.99 1.70
C PHE A 56 11.12 -9.40 1.26
N MET A 57 10.46 -10.29 2.02
CA MET A 57 9.06 -10.64 1.77
C MET A 57 8.11 -9.47 2.06
N HIS A 58 8.40 -8.71 3.11
CA HIS A 58 7.69 -7.49 3.43
C HIS A 58 7.81 -6.46 2.30
N HIS A 59 9.04 -6.13 1.91
CA HIS A 59 9.29 -5.14 0.86
C HIS A 59 8.81 -5.59 -0.52
N ASN A 60 8.77 -6.90 -0.80
CA ASN A 60 8.12 -7.43 -2.00
C ASN A 60 6.61 -7.12 -2.01
N THR A 61 5.94 -7.19 -0.85
CA THR A 61 4.54 -6.76 -0.73
C THR A 61 4.40 -5.26 -0.91
N ILE A 62 5.30 -4.45 -0.35
CA ILE A 62 5.29 -2.99 -0.53
C ILE A 62 5.45 -2.61 -2.01
N ASP A 63 6.34 -3.28 -2.72
CA ASP A 63 6.51 -3.10 -4.16
C ASP A 63 5.27 -3.51 -4.97
N LEU A 64 4.60 -4.60 -4.57
CA LEU A 64 3.30 -4.97 -5.14
C LEU A 64 2.24 -3.87 -4.92
N LEU A 65 2.22 -3.20 -3.77
CA LEU A 65 1.28 -2.09 -3.54
C LEU A 65 1.56 -0.89 -4.46
N HIS A 66 2.83 -0.58 -4.70
CA HIS A 66 3.24 0.41 -5.70
C HIS A 66 2.89 -0.02 -7.13
N THR A 67 3.02 -1.30 -7.44
CA THR A 67 2.59 -1.89 -8.73
C THR A 67 1.08 -1.71 -8.94
N ILE A 68 0.25 -2.00 -7.93
CA ILE A 68 -1.21 -1.76 -7.99
C ILE A 68 -1.51 -0.27 -8.22
N TYR A 69 -0.81 0.63 -7.52
CA TYR A 69 -0.95 2.07 -7.75
C TYR A 69 -0.61 2.45 -9.19
N TYR A 70 0.53 1.98 -9.71
CA TYR A 70 0.98 2.26 -11.06
C TYR A 70 -0.06 1.80 -12.09
N HIS A 71 -0.52 0.55 -11.98
CA HIS A 71 -1.57 -0.03 -12.82
C HIS A 71 -2.85 0.83 -12.81
N CYS A 72 -3.26 1.30 -11.64
CA CYS A 72 -4.54 2.00 -11.50
C CYS A 72 -4.49 3.49 -11.86
N LYS A 73 -3.36 4.15 -11.65
CA LYS A 73 -3.27 5.62 -11.70
C LYS A 73 -2.33 6.14 -12.79
N VAL A 74 -1.35 5.36 -13.23
CA VAL A 74 -0.31 5.78 -14.17
C VAL A 74 -0.47 5.09 -15.53
N GLU A 75 -0.52 3.77 -15.55
CA GLU A 75 -0.61 2.96 -16.77
C GLU A 75 -1.76 3.38 -17.71
N PRO A 76 -2.99 3.67 -17.23
CA PRO A 76 -4.11 4.01 -18.11
C PRO A 76 -3.93 5.37 -18.81
N ALA A 77 -2.99 6.20 -18.35
CA ALA A 77 -2.67 7.47 -19.00
C ALA A 77 -1.78 7.29 -20.23
N ASN A 78 -1.18 6.10 -20.43
CA ASN A 78 -0.33 5.75 -21.57
C ASN A 78 0.71 6.85 -21.88
N LEU A 79 1.47 7.22 -20.85
CA LEU A 79 2.42 8.33 -20.91
C LEU A 79 3.60 7.96 -21.82
N SER A 80 4.02 8.88 -22.68
CA SER A 80 5.34 8.81 -23.31
C SER A 80 6.45 8.99 -22.28
N ASP A 81 7.68 8.61 -22.62
CA ASP A 81 8.86 8.76 -21.74
C ASP A 81 9.01 10.18 -21.17
N LEU A 82 8.85 11.21 -22.01
CA LEU A 82 8.92 12.61 -21.58
C LEU A 82 7.73 13.01 -20.68
N GLN A 83 6.54 12.49 -20.93
CA GLN A 83 5.38 12.74 -20.08
C GLN A 83 5.55 12.07 -18.71
N GLN A 84 6.09 10.85 -18.68
CA GLN A 84 6.34 10.10 -17.46
C GLN A 84 7.29 10.83 -16.50
N GLN A 85 8.31 11.51 -17.04
CA GLN A 85 9.24 12.34 -16.24
C GLN A 85 8.56 13.52 -15.53
N ASN A 86 7.43 14.00 -16.06
CA ASN A 86 6.75 15.22 -15.59
C ASN A 86 5.39 14.93 -14.93
N ASP A 87 4.90 13.69 -14.99
CA ASP A 87 3.64 13.30 -14.36
C ASP A 87 3.85 13.03 -12.88
N VAL A 88 3.18 13.84 -12.03
CA VAL A 88 3.27 13.75 -10.57
C VAL A 88 2.80 12.41 -9.99
N ARG A 89 2.08 11.61 -10.78
CA ARG A 89 1.69 10.24 -10.41
C ARG A 89 2.81 9.24 -10.69
N SER A 90 3.68 9.51 -11.66
CA SER A 90 4.82 8.64 -11.95
C SER A 90 6.06 9.04 -11.14
N PHE A 91 6.36 10.32 -11.06
CA PHE A 91 7.53 10.82 -10.34
C PHE A 91 7.28 12.19 -9.73
N GLN A 92 7.77 12.38 -8.51
CA GLN A 92 7.78 13.68 -7.86
C GLN A 92 9.14 13.90 -7.20
N GLY A 93 9.83 14.97 -7.61
CA GLY A 93 11.12 15.33 -7.08
C GLY A 93 11.06 15.78 -5.62
N CYS A 94 12.21 15.73 -4.95
CA CYS A 94 12.36 16.18 -3.57
C CYS A 94 13.72 16.82 -3.33
N SER A 95 13.86 17.46 -2.16
CA SER A 95 15.16 17.87 -1.64
C SER A 95 15.56 16.94 -0.51
N THR A 96 16.79 16.45 -0.56
CA THR A 96 17.38 15.61 0.49
C THR A 96 17.79 16.43 1.72
N SER A 97 18.11 15.76 2.83
CA SER A 97 18.60 16.41 4.05
C SER A 97 19.96 17.11 3.89
N ASN A 98 20.78 16.69 2.92
CA ASN A 98 22.02 17.35 2.53
C ASN A 98 21.81 18.48 1.50
N GLY A 99 20.56 18.86 1.18
CA GLY A 99 20.24 19.98 0.31
C GLY A 99 20.39 19.71 -1.18
N GLU A 100 20.49 18.44 -1.60
CA GLU A 100 20.52 18.06 -3.01
C GLU A 100 19.10 17.96 -3.56
N THR A 101 18.90 18.45 -4.79
CA THR A 101 17.62 18.29 -5.50
C THR A 101 17.63 16.98 -6.30
N VAL A 102 16.64 16.13 -6.06
CA VAL A 102 16.41 14.89 -6.79
C VAL A 102 15.30 15.12 -7.81
N GLY A 103 15.66 15.04 -9.09
CA GLY A 103 14.74 15.11 -10.22
C GLY A 103 14.55 13.75 -10.90
N PRO A 104 13.68 13.66 -11.93
CA PRO A 104 13.34 12.39 -12.57
C PRO A 104 14.59 11.70 -13.17
N THR A 105 15.47 12.48 -13.78
CA THR A 105 16.70 11.99 -14.43
C THR A 105 17.90 11.94 -13.49
N SER A 106 17.74 12.27 -12.20
CA SER A 106 18.82 12.11 -11.23
C SER A 106 19.23 10.65 -11.17
N SER A 107 20.54 10.39 -11.15
CA SER A 107 21.05 9.03 -11.01
C SER A 107 20.85 8.55 -9.58
N LEU A 108 20.19 7.41 -9.42
CA LEU A 108 20.18 6.64 -8.19
C LEU A 108 21.63 6.33 -7.82
N ARG A 109 22.01 6.65 -6.59
CA ARG A 109 23.33 6.37 -6.02
C ARG A 109 23.15 5.39 -4.88
N MET A 110 23.51 4.14 -5.12
CA MET A 110 23.60 3.13 -4.07
C MET A 110 25.07 2.86 -3.84
N ARG A 111 25.55 3.11 -2.62
CA ARG A 111 26.97 3.01 -2.28
C ARG A 111 27.20 1.99 -1.19
N LEU A 112 28.32 1.29 -1.32
CA LEU A 112 28.87 0.40 -0.30
C LEU A 112 30.20 0.98 0.17
N VAL A 113 30.53 0.72 1.43
CA VAL A 113 31.87 1.01 1.96
C VAL A 113 32.67 -0.28 1.94
N VAL A 114 33.70 -0.35 1.10
CA VAL A 114 34.63 -1.47 1.00
C VAL A 114 36.02 -0.94 1.32
N LEU A 115 36.66 -1.47 2.37
CA LEU A 115 37.98 -1.02 2.84
C LEU A 115 38.06 0.51 3.02
N ASP A 116 37.08 1.07 3.73
CA ASP A 116 36.92 2.52 4.00
C ASP A 116 36.73 3.41 2.74
N GLN A 117 36.52 2.82 1.57
CA GLN A 117 36.20 3.54 0.35
C GLN A 117 34.73 3.34 -0.04
N ALA A 118 34.02 4.45 -0.25
CA ALA A 118 32.69 4.42 -0.81
C ALA A 118 32.76 4.14 -2.32
N ILE A 119 32.20 3.02 -2.75
CA ILE A 119 32.05 2.63 -4.15
C ILE A 119 30.58 2.59 -4.55
N GLU A 120 30.28 2.81 -5.82
CA GLU A 120 28.93 2.53 -6.34
C GLU A 120 28.68 1.02 -6.32
N VAL A 121 27.49 0.59 -5.88
CA VAL A 121 27.16 -0.82 -5.64
C VAL A 121 27.33 -1.69 -6.88
N ALA A 122 27.06 -1.12 -8.07
CA ALA A 122 27.25 -1.78 -9.36
C ALA A 122 28.71 -2.22 -9.62
N ASN A 123 29.68 -1.54 -8.99
CA ASN A 123 31.10 -1.86 -9.11
C ASN A 123 31.57 -2.89 -8.07
N ASP A 124 30.70 -3.32 -7.14
CA ASP A 124 31.05 -4.35 -6.19
C ASP A 124 31.11 -5.73 -6.84
N HIS A 125 32.16 -6.49 -6.52
CA HIS A 125 32.42 -7.81 -7.10
C HIS A 125 31.42 -8.90 -6.69
N LEU A 126 30.72 -8.76 -5.56
CA LEU A 126 29.76 -9.75 -5.07
C LEU A 126 28.33 -9.41 -5.47
N VAL A 127 27.94 -8.14 -5.29
CA VAL A 127 26.55 -7.73 -5.47
C VAL A 127 26.31 -6.86 -6.71
N GLY A 128 27.36 -6.36 -7.36
CA GLY A 128 27.22 -5.44 -8.49
C GLY A 128 26.43 -6.00 -9.67
N SER A 129 26.50 -7.31 -9.90
CA SER A 129 25.72 -7.98 -10.96
C SER A 129 24.21 -7.83 -10.80
N PHE A 130 23.69 -7.65 -9.58
CA PHE A 130 22.25 -7.43 -9.35
C PHE A 130 21.78 -6.02 -9.72
N PHE A 131 22.71 -5.08 -9.92
CA PHE A 131 22.40 -3.67 -10.14
C PHE A 131 22.79 -3.17 -11.54
N ASN A 132 23.68 -3.87 -12.25
CA ASN A 132 24.22 -3.43 -13.54
C ASN A 132 23.16 -3.22 -14.62
N ASP A 133 22.11 -4.04 -14.63
CA ASP A 133 21.06 -4.02 -15.66
C ASP A 133 19.84 -3.17 -15.24
N LEU A 134 19.85 -2.60 -14.03
CA LEU A 134 18.75 -1.76 -13.55
C LEU A 134 18.85 -0.34 -14.11
N PRO A 135 17.72 0.30 -14.45
CA PRO A 135 17.71 1.71 -14.78
C PRO A 135 18.28 2.57 -13.65
N THR A 136 19.15 3.53 -13.97
CA THR A 136 19.74 4.43 -12.98
C THR A 136 18.89 5.67 -12.72
N GLN A 137 17.85 5.94 -13.51
CA GLN A 137 16.99 7.11 -13.39
C GLN A 137 15.71 6.76 -12.61
N TYR A 138 15.34 7.58 -11.62
CA TYR A 138 14.22 7.29 -10.73
C TYR A 138 12.88 7.02 -11.45
N TYR A 139 12.54 7.81 -12.48
CA TYR A 139 11.25 7.62 -13.17
C TYR A 139 11.13 6.28 -13.89
N LYS A 140 12.26 5.62 -14.20
CA LYS A 140 12.31 4.30 -14.86
C LYS A 140 12.14 3.13 -13.89
N LEU A 141 12.10 3.38 -12.58
CA LEU A 141 11.92 2.35 -11.56
C LEU A 141 10.45 2.17 -11.16
N THR A 142 9.52 2.69 -11.97
CA THR A 142 8.10 2.80 -11.61
C THR A 142 7.24 1.62 -12.04
N ASP A 143 7.71 0.83 -13.01
CA ASP A 143 7.04 -0.38 -13.52
C ASP A 143 7.97 -1.59 -13.35
N ALA A 144 7.58 -2.54 -12.49
CA ALA A 144 8.32 -3.76 -12.20
C ALA A 144 8.65 -4.58 -13.45
N ARG A 145 7.78 -4.57 -14.47
CA ARG A 145 7.99 -5.32 -15.72
C ARG A 145 9.21 -4.82 -16.48
N GLN A 146 9.51 -3.52 -16.39
CA GLN A 146 10.72 -2.91 -16.97
C GLN A 146 12.00 -3.28 -16.21
N LEU A 147 11.87 -3.84 -15.01
CA LEU A 147 12.98 -4.31 -14.18
C LEU A 147 13.21 -5.83 -14.34
N GLY A 148 12.42 -6.50 -15.19
CA GLY A 148 12.58 -7.92 -15.49
C GLY A 148 11.80 -8.88 -14.60
N TYR A 149 10.80 -8.41 -13.84
CA TYR A 149 9.93 -9.28 -13.04
C TYR A 149 8.46 -8.83 -13.07
N SER A 150 7.57 -9.73 -12.64
CA SER A 150 6.15 -9.43 -12.43
C SER A 150 5.62 -10.14 -11.20
N PHE A 151 4.34 -9.90 -10.91
CA PHE A 151 3.66 -10.43 -9.74
C PHE A 151 2.54 -11.38 -10.15
N VAL A 152 2.33 -12.40 -9.34
CA VAL A 152 1.05 -13.10 -9.27
C VAL A 152 0.23 -12.46 -8.16
N VAL A 153 -0.80 -11.71 -8.51
CA VAL A 153 -1.67 -10.98 -7.59
C VAL A 153 -2.89 -11.83 -7.28
N LYS A 154 -3.16 -12.09 -6.01
CA LYS A 154 -4.21 -13.02 -5.56
C LYS A 154 -5.15 -12.37 -4.53
N GLY A 155 -6.30 -13.00 -4.31
CA GLY A 155 -7.24 -12.64 -3.25
C GLY A 155 -7.72 -11.18 -3.35
N LEU A 156 -7.91 -10.54 -2.20
CA LEU A 156 -8.41 -9.17 -2.11
C LEU A 156 -7.51 -8.12 -2.82
N LEU A 157 -6.19 -8.36 -2.90
CA LEU A 157 -5.29 -7.50 -3.68
C LEU A 157 -5.48 -7.68 -5.18
N GLY A 158 -5.84 -8.89 -5.64
CA GLY A 158 -6.19 -9.15 -7.03
C GLY A 158 -7.48 -8.44 -7.45
N ASP A 159 -8.49 -8.43 -6.57
CA ASP A 159 -9.71 -7.62 -6.75
C ASP A 159 -9.38 -6.12 -6.80
N LEU A 160 -8.52 -5.63 -5.91
CA LEU A 160 -8.08 -4.24 -5.90
C LEU A 160 -7.34 -3.85 -7.19
N TYR A 161 -6.42 -4.70 -7.65
CA TYR A 161 -5.72 -4.52 -8.93
C TYR A 161 -6.70 -4.45 -10.09
N THR A 162 -7.68 -5.37 -10.14
CA THR A 162 -8.64 -5.45 -11.24
C THR A 162 -9.61 -4.27 -11.28
N THR A 163 -10.08 -3.82 -10.11
CA THR A 163 -11.16 -2.84 -10.01
C THR A 163 -10.65 -1.40 -9.91
N CYS A 164 -9.42 -1.20 -9.43
CA CYS A 164 -8.85 0.12 -9.17
C CYS A 164 -9.75 1.03 -8.33
N GLY A 165 -10.52 0.44 -7.40
CA GLY A 165 -11.48 1.16 -6.55
C GLY A 165 -12.78 1.55 -7.24
N SER A 166 -13.05 1.04 -8.44
CA SER A 166 -14.37 1.13 -9.08
C SER A 166 -15.28 0.01 -8.59
N SER A 167 -16.60 0.22 -8.66
CA SER A 167 -17.56 -0.86 -8.37
C SER A 167 -17.35 -2.03 -9.34
N ARG A 168 -17.49 -3.27 -8.83
CA ARG A 168 -17.28 -4.52 -9.60
C ARG A 168 -18.21 -4.64 -10.83
N GLY A 169 -19.27 -3.83 -10.91
CA GLY A 169 -20.18 -3.75 -12.06
C GLY A 169 -19.68 -2.86 -13.21
N SER A 170 -18.68 -2.01 -12.98
CA SER A 170 -18.01 -1.24 -14.04
C SER A 170 -16.89 -2.09 -14.62
N THR A 171 -17.24 -3.06 -15.45
CA THR A 171 -16.26 -3.84 -16.21
C THR A 171 -15.52 -2.91 -17.18
N ARG A 172 -14.44 -2.28 -16.74
CA ARG A 172 -13.36 -1.96 -17.67
C ARG A 172 -12.87 -3.31 -18.18
N ARG A 173 -13.00 -3.53 -19.49
CA ARG A 173 -12.31 -4.64 -20.15
C ARG A 173 -10.84 -4.54 -19.73
N LEU A 174 -10.33 -5.60 -19.11
CA LEU A 174 -8.91 -5.86 -18.97
C LEU A 174 -8.34 -6.05 -20.37
N ASN A 175 -8.22 -4.97 -21.13
CA ASN A 175 -7.26 -4.95 -22.19
C ASN A 175 -5.92 -4.70 -21.50
N SER A 176 -5.15 -5.78 -21.30
CA SER A 176 -3.68 -5.68 -21.19
C SER A 176 -3.21 -5.10 -22.52
N ASP A 177 -3.31 -3.78 -22.69
CA ASP A 177 -2.99 -3.11 -23.94
C ASP A 177 -1.48 -2.86 -24.08
N GLN A 178 -0.66 -3.17 -23.07
CA GLN A 178 0.80 -3.08 -23.16
C GLN A 178 1.52 -4.24 -22.47
N ASN A 179 1.72 -5.30 -23.25
CA ASN A 179 2.77 -6.27 -23.00
C ASN A 179 4.13 -5.55 -22.97
N VAL A 180 4.69 -5.33 -21.78
CA VAL A 180 6.04 -4.78 -21.63
C VAL A 180 7.05 -5.88 -21.98
N SER A 181 7.94 -5.58 -22.92
CA SER A 181 9.01 -6.50 -23.34
C SER A 181 10.31 -6.10 -22.68
N HIS A 182 10.85 -6.96 -21.81
CA HIS A 182 12.18 -6.81 -21.23
C HIS A 182 13.08 -7.94 -21.74
N ALA A 183 14.25 -7.60 -22.31
CA ALA A 183 15.19 -8.57 -22.87
C ALA A 183 14.55 -9.63 -23.81
N ASN A 184 13.63 -9.20 -24.69
CA ASN A 184 12.85 -10.05 -25.60
C ASN A 184 11.87 -11.04 -24.92
N VAL A 185 11.57 -10.86 -23.63
CA VAL A 185 10.53 -11.62 -22.93
C VAL A 185 9.36 -10.68 -22.61
N THR A 186 8.15 -11.09 -22.96
CA THR A 186 6.93 -10.43 -22.51
C THR A 186 6.70 -10.77 -21.05
N ILE A 187 6.74 -9.75 -20.19
CA ILE A 187 6.52 -9.88 -18.75
C ILE A 187 5.26 -9.10 -18.42
N ASP A 188 4.26 -9.80 -17.88
CA ASP A 188 3.01 -9.18 -17.41
C ASP A 188 2.62 -9.73 -16.03
N HIS A 189 1.81 -8.95 -15.31
CA HIS A 189 1.25 -9.39 -14.03
C HIS A 189 0.13 -10.41 -14.27
N VAL A 190 0.03 -11.40 -13.38
CA VAL A 190 -1.03 -12.40 -13.42
C VAL A 190 -1.97 -12.15 -12.27
N VAL A 191 -3.25 -11.93 -12.55
CA VAL A 191 -4.28 -11.82 -11.52
C VAL A 191 -5.05 -13.13 -11.42
N GLU A 192 -5.01 -13.75 -10.24
CA GLU A 192 -5.82 -14.92 -9.96
C GLU A 192 -7.18 -14.52 -9.35
N PRO A 193 -8.26 -15.25 -9.68
CA PRO A 193 -9.58 -14.95 -9.16
C PRO A 193 -9.66 -15.15 -7.64
N VAL A 194 -10.55 -14.41 -7.00
CA VAL A 194 -10.86 -14.58 -5.59
C VAL A 194 -11.64 -15.87 -5.36
N VAL A 195 -10.99 -16.86 -4.74
CA VAL A 195 -11.58 -18.19 -4.53
C VAL A 195 -11.98 -18.47 -3.08
N LEU A 196 -11.26 -17.92 -2.10
CA LEU A 196 -11.46 -18.16 -0.68
C LEU A 196 -12.81 -17.60 -0.20
N ALA A 197 -13.46 -18.34 0.70
CA ALA A 197 -14.79 -17.97 1.21
C ALA A 197 -14.71 -16.72 2.10
N GLU A 198 -13.62 -16.58 2.85
CA GLU A 198 -13.33 -15.47 3.74
C GLU A 198 -13.15 -14.18 2.95
N ASP A 199 -12.39 -14.24 1.84
CA ASP A 199 -12.23 -13.11 0.93
C ASP A 199 -13.58 -12.72 0.32
N LYS A 200 -14.38 -13.69 -0.17
CA LYS A 200 -15.72 -13.42 -0.70
C LYS A 200 -16.64 -12.79 0.34
N ASN A 201 -16.54 -13.19 1.60
CA ASN A 201 -17.29 -12.59 2.70
C ASN A 201 -16.90 -11.12 2.91
N VAL A 202 -15.60 -10.81 2.86
CA VAL A 202 -15.09 -9.43 2.93
C VAL A 202 -15.61 -8.61 1.74
N LEU A 203 -15.55 -9.14 0.52
CA LEU A 203 -16.06 -8.45 -0.68
C LEU A 203 -17.57 -8.18 -0.58
N ALA A 204 -18.35 -9.15 -0.10
CA ALA A 204 -19.79 -9.01 0.08
C ALA A 204 -20.15 -8.01 1.19
N PHE A 205 -19.37 -7.99 2.27
CA PHE A 205 -19.45 -6.96 3.30
C PHE A 205 -19.21 -5.57 2.71
N GLU A 206 -18.13 -5.38 1.95
CA GLU A 206 -17.84 -4.11 1.30
C GLU A 206 -18.98 -3.69 0.35
N ASP A 207 -19.50 -4.61 -0.47
CA ASP A 207 -20.61 -4.34 -1.37
C ASP A 207 -21.88 -3.89 -0.62
N ALA A 208 -22.17 -4.49 0.54
CA ALA A 208 -23.30 -4.08 1.37
C ALA A 208 -23.11 -2.66 1.95
N VAL A 209 -21.90 -2.33 2.41
CA VAL A 209 -21.58 -0.98 2.90
C VAL A 209 -21.66 0.05 1.77
N LEU A 210 -21.10 -0.26 0.59
CA LEU A 210 -21.14 0.62 -0.57
C LEU A 210 -22.58 0.84 -1.07
N ALA A 211 -23.42 -0.19 -1.09
CA ALA A 211 -24.82 -0.07 -1.46
C ALA A 211 -25.61 0.79 -0.47
N GLN A 212 -25.36 0.62 0.83
CA GLN A 212 -25.97 1.45 1.87
C GLN A 212 -25.49 2.92 1.75
N ALA A 213 -24.20 3.15 1.52
CA ALA A 213 -23.63 4.47 1.29
C ALA A 213 -24.25 5.17 0.07
N ASP A 214 -24.43 4.45 -1.04
CA ASP A 214 -25.07 4.96 -2.25
C ASP A 214 -26.53 5.35 -1.99
N SER A 215 -27.28 4.54 -1.24
CA SER A 215 -28.65 4.85 -0.84
C SER A 215 -28.76 6.12 0.03
N GLN A 216 -27.68 6.46 0.72
CA GLN A 216 -27.54 7.65 1.55
C GLN A 216 -26.90 8.84 0.81
N GLY A 217 -26.56 8.68 -0.47
CA GLY A 217 -25.96 9.73 -1.30
C GLY A 217 -24.50 10.06 -0.96
N LEU A 218 -23.75 9.13 -0.36
CA LEU A 218 -22.32 9.30 -0.11
C LEU A 218 -21.52 9.12 -1.41
N ALA A 219 -20.46 9.90 -1.57
CA ALA A 219 -19.50 9.69 -2.65
C ALA A 219 -18.71 8.38 -2.43
N THR A 220 -18.15 7.81 -3.49
CA THR A 220 -17.45 6.52 -3.44
C THR A 220 -16.25 6.52 -2.48
N ASP A 221 -15.50 7.62 -2.41
CA ASP A 221 -14.40 7.80 -1.48
C ASP A 221 -14.87 7.88 -0.02
N GLU A 222 -15.98 8.58 0.22
CA GLU A 222 -16.64 8.59 1.53
C GLU A 222 -17.10 7.17 1.91
N ALA A 223 -17.71 6.43 0.98
CA ALA A 223 -18.19 5.08 1.22
C ALA A 223 -17.04 4.12 1.60
N TYR A 224 -15.88 4.20 0.93
CA TYR A 224 -14.71 3.40 1.30
C TYR A 224 -14.07 3.83 2.61
N LEU A 225 -14.15 5.12 2.98
CA LEU A 225 -13.77 5.58 4.32
C LEU A 225 -14.69 4.95 5.38
N GLU A 226 -15.99 4.80 5.11
CA GLU A 226 -16.90 4.12 6.03
C GLU A 226 -16.58 2.62 6.17
N VAL A 227 -16.23 1.93 5.08
CA VAL A 227 -15.71 0.55 5.13
C VAL A 227 -14.48 0.47 6.04
N GLN A 228 -13.55 1.42 5.94
CA GLN A 228 -12.35 1.49 6.77
C GLN A 228 -12.70 1.64 8.25
N LYS A 229 -13.62 2.57 8.59
CA LYS A 229 -14.09 2.78 9.97
C LYS A 229 -14.75 1.52 10.55
N MET A 230 -15.62 0.87 9.78
CA MET A 230 -16.33 -0.33 10.22
C MET A 230 -15.36 -1.51 10.45
N ASN A 231 -14.38 -1.71 9.55
CA ASN A 231 -13.31 -2.70 9.77
C ASN A 231 -12.45 -2.39 10.99
N LEU A 232 -12.18 -1.11 11.25
CA LEU A 232 -11.40 -0.67 12.41
C LEU A 232 -12.15 -0.96 13.72
N LEU A 233 -13.45 -0.71 13.75
CA LEU A 233 -14.32 -1.03 14.88
C LEU A 233 -14.48 -2.53 15.07
N LEU A 234 -14.57 -3.32 13.99
CA LEU A 234 -14.51 -4.78 14.06
C LEU A 234 -13.20 -5.25 14.73
N GLN A 235 -12.06 -4.71 14.33
CA GLN A 235 -10.76 -5.07 14.91
C GLN A 235 -10.63 -4.64 16.37
N GLU A 236 -11.07 -3.44 16.72
CA GLU A 236 -11.01 -2.93 18.09
C GLU A 236 -11.98 -3.67 19.01
N ASN A 237 -13.20 -3.96 18.57
CA ASN A 237 -14.26 -4.41 19.46
C ASN A 237 -14.54 -5.92 19.40
N CYS A 238 -14.23 -6.60 18.30
CA CYS A 238 -14.61 -8.00 18.11
C CYS A 238 -13.42 -8.96 18.07
N LEU A 239 -12.21 -8.45 17.87
CA LEU A 239 -11.00 -9.26 17.78
C LEU A 239 -10.10 -9.07 19.01
N PRO A 240 -9.27 -10.08 19.35
CA PRO A 240 -8.28 -9.95 20.41
C PRO A 240 -7.28 -8.82 20.15
N GLY A 241 -6.87 -8.15 21.22
CA GLY A 241 -5.99 -6.99 21.19
C GLY A 241 -6.75 -5.67 21.08
N SER A 242 -5.99 -4.60 20.83
CA SER A 242 -6.50 -3.25 20.65
C SER A 242 -5.69 -2.54 19.58
N VAL A 243 -6.31 -1.57 18.91
CA VAL A 243 -5.62 -0.69 17.98
C VAL A 243 -4.75 0.27 18.80
N ALA A 244 -3.43 0.16 18.64
CA ALA A 244 -2.46 0.96 19.38
C ALA A 244 -1.65 1.87 18.45
N ASP A 245 -1.14 2.97 19.01
CA ASP A 245 -0.16 3.81 18.33
C ASP A 245 1.23 3.16 18.38
N PHE A 246 2.15 3.69 17.57
CA PHE A 246 3.58 3.37 17.66
C PHE A 246 4.14 3.77 19.03
N THR A 247 5.09 2.99 19.54
CA THR A 247 5.82 3.36 20.75
C THR A 247 6.70 4.60 20.51
N PRO A 248 7.01 5.41 21.53
CA PRO A 248 7.92 6.55 21.39
C PRO A 248 9.28 6.16 20.81
N GLU A 249 9.81 5.00 21.19
CA GLU A 249 11.08 4.47 20.70
C GLU A 249 11.02 4.16 19.21
N PHE A 250 9.95 3.50 18.76
CA PHE A 250 9.74 3.22 17.34
C PHE A 250 9.58 4.51 16.54
N LYS A 251 8.81 5.49 17.06
CA LYS A 251 8.68 6.79 16.41
C LYS A 251 10.02 7.52 16.27
N ALA A 252 10.87 7.44 17.29
CA ALA A 252 12.20 8.05 17.24
C ALA A 252 13.10 7.36 16.20
N GLU A 253 13.14 6.03 16.20
CA GLU A 253 13.93 5.20 15.27
C GLU A 253 13.53 5.42 13.81
N TRP A 254 12.23 5.54 13.53
CA TRP A 254 11.67 5.68 12.18
C TRP A 254 11.33 7.12 11.79
N HIS A 255 11.72 8.09 12.63
CA HIS A 255 11.43 9.52 12.43
C HIS A 255 9.94 9.85 12.19
N ILE A 256 9.05 9.12 12.85
CA ILE A 256 7.59 9.29 12.73
C ILE A 256 7.14 10.42 13.66
N THR A 257 6.53 11.45 13.10
CA THR A 257 6.03 12.62 13.86
C THR A 257 4.57 12.50 14.27
N GLY A 258 3.79 11.63 13.60
CA GLY A 258 2.36 11.45 13.83
C GLY A 258 2.02 10.18 14.61
N SER A 259 0.74 9.84 14.61
CA SER A 259 0.25 8.54 15.07
C SER A 259 0.08 7.56 13.90
N SER A 260 -0.01 6.27 14.20
CA SER A 260 -0.48 5.30 13.22
C SER A 260 -1.88 5.69 12.70
N LYS A 261 -2.13 5.45 11.42
CA LYS A 261 -3.37 5.89 10.76
C LYS A 261 -4.61 5.29 11.40
N SER A 262 -4.60 3.97 11.65
CA SER A 262 -5.72 3.31 12.30
C SER A 262 -5.94 3.81 13.73
N PHE A 263 -4.89 4.11 14.49
CA PHE A 263 -5.04 4.68 15.82
C PHE A 263 -5.67 6.08 15.77
N ALA A 264 -5.17 6.96 14.91
CA ALA A 264 -5.73 8.30 14.74
C ALA A 264 -7.21 8.25 14.35
N LEU A 265 -7.56 7.43 13.35
CA LEU A 265 -8.96 7.24 12.93
C LEU A 265 -9.84 6.69 14.06
N LEU A 266 -9.32 5.77 14.89
CA LEU A 266 -10.07 5.26 16.03
C LEU A 266 -10.34 6.35 17.08
N GLN A 267 -9.37 7.23 17.35
CA GLN A 267 -9.57 8.37 18.25
C GLN A 267 -10.60 9.35 17.69
N ASP A 268 -10.60 9.60 16.39
CA ASP A 268 -11.59 10.45 15.73
C ASP A 268 -13.00 9.86 15.82
N ILE A 269 -13.15 8.54 15.68
CA ILE A 269 -14.44 7.86 15.88
C ILE A 269 -14.88 7.97 17.35
N LYS A 270 -13.98 7.64 18.31
CA LYS A 270 -14.29 7.64 19.75
C LYS A 270 -14.64 9.02 20.29
N SER A 271 -14.02 10.07 19.76
CA SER A 271 -14.31 11.47 20.13
C SER A 271 -15.58 12.02 19.46
N GLY A 272 -16.13 11.31 18.46
CA GLY A 272 -17.25 11.79 17.65
C GLY A 272 -16.84 12.82 16.59
N ALA A 273 -15.54 13.05 16.37
CA ALA A 273 -15.06 13.93 15.30
C ALA A 273 -15.28 13.32 13.91
N ASN A 274 -15.22 11.99 13.80
CA ASN A 274 -15.43 11.26 12.55
C ASN A 274 -16.23 9.96 12.78
N PRO A 275 -17.51 10.03 13.18
CA PRO A 275 -18.33 8.86 13.48
C PRO A 275 -18.62 8.04 12.20
N VAL A 276 -19.09 6.81 12.39
CA VAL A 276 -19.62 6.00 11.28
C VAL A 276 -20.93 6.62 10.80
N ARG A 277 -21.04 6.87 9.50
CA ARG A 277 -22.19 7.52 8.85
C ARG A 277 -23.17 6.55 8.22
N ILE A 278 -22.76 5.29 8.04
CA ILE A 278 -23.60 4.24 7.47
C ILE A 278 -24.73 3.92 8.45
N GLU A 279 -25.98 4.06 8.00
CA GLU A 279 -27.16 3.67 8.76
C GLU A 279 -27.12 2.16 8.99
N HIS A 280 -27.47 1.74 10.21
CA HIS A 280 -27.50 0.32 10.59
C HIS A 280 -26.16 -0.43 10.40
N TRP A 281 -25.02 0.28 10.44
CA TRP A 281 -23.69 -0.31 10.23
C TRP A 281 -23.39 -1.49 11.16
N GLN A 282 -23.91 -1.48 12.38
CA GLN A 282 -23.76 -2.58 13.35
C GLN A 282 -24.45 -3.86 12.88
N ASP A 283 -25.61 -3.73 12.23
CA ASP A 283 -26.38 -4.87 11.74
C ASP A 283 -25.70 -5.47 10.51
N ILE A 284 -25.07 -4.63 9.66
CA ILE A 284 -24.20 -5.07 8.58
C ILE A 284 -23.02 -5.88 9.14
N LEU A 285 -22.29 -5.36 10.14
CA LEU A 285 -21.18 -6.10 10.74
C LEU A 285 -21.64 -7.42 11.38
N ALA A 286 -22.78 -7.42 12.08
CA ALA A 286 -23.32 -8.63 12.71
C ALA A 286 -23.69 -9.70 11.67
N GLN A 287 -24.19 -9.29 10.50
CA GLN A 287 -24.51 -10.19 9.40
C GLN A 287 -23.26 -10.90 8.85
N TYR A 288 -22.16 -10.18 8.64
CA TYR A 288 -20.97 -10.70 7.96
C TYR A 288 -19.89 -11.27 8.88
N PHE A 289 -19.82 -10.80 10.13
CA PHE A 289 -18.76 -11.16 11.08
C PHE A 289 -19.25 -11.63 12.43
N HIS A 290 -20.58 -11.75 12.61
CA HIS A 290 -21.21 -12.18 13.85
C HIS A 290 -20.86 -11.33 15.09
N CYS A 291 -20.44 -10.08 14.86
CA CYS A 291 -20.17 -9.09 15.89
C CYS A 291 -20.69 -7.73 15.43
N ARG A 292 -21.25 -6.94 16.36
CA ARG A 292 -21.82 -5.61 16.06
C ARG A 292 -20.78 -4.50 15.92
N GLY A 293 -19.58 -4.69 16.48
CA GLY A 293 -18.47 -3.75 16.38
C GLY A 293 -18.59 -2.45 17.18
N ASP A 294 -19.70 -2.22 17.89
CA ASP A 294 -19.96 -1.01 18.68
C ASP A 294 -19.54 -1.14 20.16
N VAL A 295 -19.49 -2.36 20.68
CA VAL A 295 -19.10 -2.67 22.06
C VAL A 295 -18.00 -3.71 22.05
N LYS A 296 -16.95 -3.51 22.87
CA LYS A 296 -15.89 -4.50 23.06
C LYS A 296 -16.49 -5.80 23.60
N GLU A 297 -16.39 -6.87 22.82
CA GLU A 297 -16.72 -8.20 23.29
C GLU A 297 -15.68 -8.61 24.32
N VAL A 298 -16.15 -8.89 25.54
CA VAL A 298 -15.31 -9.43 26.59
C VAL A 298 -15.24 -10.93 26.34
N ALA A 299 -14.08 -11.40 25.88
CA ALA A 299 -13.76 -12.82 25.82
C ALA A 299 -13.61 -13.40 27.22
#